data_AF-A0A4S2ATD8-F1
#
_entry.id   AF-A0A4S2ATD8-F1
#
_cell.length_a   1.000
_cell.length_b   1.000
_cell.length_c   1.000
_cell.angle_alpha   90.00
_cell.angle_beta   90.00
_cell.angle_gamma   90.00
#
_symmetry.space_group_name_H-M   'P 1'
#
loop_
_entity.id
_entity.type
_entity.pdbx_description
1 polymer ?
#
loop_
_entity_poly.entity_id
_entity_poly.type
_entity_poly.pdbx_seq_one_letter_code
_entity_poly.pdbx_strand_id
1 'polypeptide(L)' 'MKIKFRHCRRKRIRRFLSGFHGKERTDLYKIFTAIAYLVYTGCQWKILPRYYPPPGTVYYHFRKWSESFLRVAGQG' A
#
# COMPACT_ATOMS: atom_id res chain seq x y z
N MET A 1 -7.05 -4.85 -14.52
CA MET A 1 -8.22 -4.22 -13.84
C MET A 1 -7.71 -3.25 -12.78
N LYS A 2 -7.87 -1.94 -12.95
CA LYS A 2 -7.39 -0.94 -11.98
C LYS A 2 -8.42 -0.79 -10.85
N ILE A 3 -8.02 -1.04 -9.61
CA ILE A 3 -8.88 -0.69 -8.46
C ILE A 3 -9.01 0.83 -8.42
N LYS A 4 -10.22 1.31 -8.67
CA LYS A 4 -10.57 2.73 -8.58
C LYS A 4 -11.48 2.95 -7.38
N PHE A 5 -10.95 3.55 -6.33
CA PHE A 5 -11.78 3.99 -5.22
C PHE A 5 -12.59 5.24 -5.61
N ARG A 6 -13.86 5.30 -5.17
CA ARG A 6 -14.69 6.52 -5.24
C ARG A 6 -13.97 7.72 -4.60
N HIS A 7 -14.28 8.93 -5.06
CA HIS A 7 -13.60 10.18 -4.66
C HIS A 7 -13.46 10.34 -3.13
N CYS A 8 -14.56 10.20 -2.38
CA CYS A 8 -14.54 10.33 -0.92
C CYS A 8 -13.62 9.31 -0.24
N ARG A 9 -13.65 8.04 -0.68
CA ARG A 9 -12.80 6.97 -0.13
C ARG A 9 -11.33 7.21 -0.47
N ARG A 10 -11.03 7.70 -1.68
CA ARG A 10 -9.67 8.13 -2.06
C ARG A 10 -9.16 9.27 -1.16
N LYS A 11 -9.96 10.30 -0.91
CA LYS A 11 -9.57 11.44 -0.05
C LYS A 11 -9.28 10.98 1.38
N ARG A 12 -10.11 10.09 1.92
CA ARG A 12 -9.92 9.49 3.25
C ARG A 12 -8.62 8.66 3.32
N ILE A 13 -8.38 7.78 2.34
CA ILE A 13 -7.15 6.98 2.27
C ILE A 13 -5.91 7.88 2.15
N ARG A 14 -5.94 8.91 1.31
CA ARG A 14 -4.79 9.83 1.18
C ARG A 14 -4.51 10.60 2.47
N ARG A 15 -5.56 10.99 3.22
CA ARG A 15 -5.40 11.59 4.55
C ARG A 15 -4.88 10.60 5.59
N PHE A 16 -5.24 9.32 5.49
CA PHE A 16 -4.64 8.29 6.35
C PHE A 16 -3.15 8.10 6.01
N LEU A 17 -2.82 8.02 4.72
CA LEU A 17 -1.46 7.83 4.23
C LEU A 17 -0.56 9.06 4.43
N SER A 18 -1.12 10.25 4.63
CA SER A 18 -0.30 11.44 4.89
C SER A 18 0.51 11.36 6.18
N GLY A 19 0.09 10.54 7.16
CA GLY A 19 0.90 10.26 8.35
C GLY A 19 2.15 9.42 8.05
N PHE A 20 2.18 8.73 6.91
CA PHE A 20 3.31 7.92 6.46
C PHE A 20 4.13 8.60 5.35
N HIS A 21 3.74 9.81 4.91
CA HIS A 21 4.50 10.61 3.94
C HIS A 21 5.84 11.05 4.56
N GLY A 22 6.83 10.15 4.53
CA GLY A 22 8.23 10.52 4.66
C GLY A 22 8.77 11.11 3.35
N LYS A 23 10.09 11.36 3.32
CA LYS A 23 10.88 11.83 2.17
C LYS A 23 10.97 10.79 1.03
N GLU A 24 9.93 10.00 0.79
CA GLU A 24 9.92 8.99 -0.27
C GLU A 24 9.27 9.57 -1.53
N ARG A 25 9.97 9.44 -2.67
CA ARG A 25 9.52 9.93 -3.99
C ARG A 25 8.32 9.14 -4.55
N THR A 26 7.96 8.02 -3.91
CA THR A 26 6.92 7.10 -4.39
C THR A 26 5.57 7.42 -3.78
N ASP A 27 4.56 7.60 -4.64
CA ASP A 27 3.18 7.85 -4.21
C ASP A 27 2.62 6.66 -3.39
N LEU A 28 2.46 6.87 -2.07
CA LEU A 28 1.95 5.85 -1.14
C LEU A 28 0.56 5.35 -1.52
N TYR A 29 -0.25 6.17 -2.19
CA TYR A 29 -1.55 5.73 -2.68
C TYR A 29 -1.42 4.65 -3.77
N LYS A 30 -0.38 4.73 -4.61
CA LYS A 30 -0.09 3.69 -5.62
C LYS A 30 0.35 2.38 -4.98
N ILE A 31 1.14 2.46 -3.91
CA ILE A 31 1.55 1.28 -3.12
C ILE A 31 0.34 0.65 -2.44
N PHE A 32 -0.49 1.46 -1.76
CA PHE A 32 -1.71 0.98 -1.11
C PHE A 32 -2.68 0.33 -2.09
N THR A 33 -2.90 0.95 -3.26
CA THR A 33 -3.77 0.38 -4.30
C THR A 33 -3.20 -0.90 -4.91
N ALA A 34 -1.88 -1.08 -4.94
CA ALA A 34 -1.24 -2.33 -5.35
C ALA A 34 -1.45 -3.44 -4.30
N ILE A 35 -1.28 -3.13 -3.01
CA ILE A 35 -1.55 -4.08 -1.92
C ILE A 35 -3.03 -4.48 -1.92
N ALA A 36 -3.94 -3.51 -2.04
CA ALA A 36 -5.37 -3.78 -2.14
C ALA A 36 -5.73 -4.66 -3.34
N TYR A 37 -4.99 -4.52 -4.46
CA TYR A 37 -5.15 -5.40 -5.61
C TYR A 37 -4.74 -6.83 -5.29
N LEU A 38 -3.57 -7.02 -4.68
CA LEU A 38 -3.10 -8.34 -4.25
C LEU A 38 -4.06 -9.04 -3.29
N VAL A 39 -4.59 -8.31 -2.30
CA VAL A 39 -5.56 -8.85 -1.33
C VAL A 39 -6.90 -9.19 -1.99
N TYR A 40 -7.36 -8.34 -2.91
CA TYR A 40 -8.63 -8.56 -3.61
C TYR A 40 -8.58 -9.72 -4.60
N THR A 41 -7.47 -9.88 -5.33
CA THR A 41 -7.33 -10.93 -6.36
C THR A 41 -6.68 -12.21 -5.85
N GLY A 42 -6.02 -12.18 -4.68
CA GLY A 42 -5.21 -13.30 -4.17
C GLY A 42 -3.96 -13.61 -5.03
N CYS A 43 -3.59 -12.71 -5.93
CA CYS A 43 -2.50 -12.93 -6.88
C CYS A 43 -1.13 -12.88 -6.19
N GLN A 44 -0.17 -13.64 -6.72
CA GLN A 44 1.23 -13.57 -6.26
C GLN A 44 1.83 -12.19 -6.52
N TRP A 45 2.75 -11.76 -5.64
CA TRP A 45 3.47 -10.49 -5.77
C TRP A 45 4.17 -10.31 -7.12
N LYS A 46 4.72 -11.38 -7.68
CA LYS A 46 5.47 -11.37 -8.96
C LYS A 46 4.60 -11.07 -10.18
N ILE A 47 3.30 -11.38 -10.11
CA ILE A 47 2.36 -11.16 -11.22
C ILE A 47 1.64 -9.82 -11.13
N LEU A 48 2.14 -8.90 -10.29
CA LEU A 48 1.58 -7.56 -10.17
C LEU A 48 1.67 -6.85 -11.53
N PRO A 49 0.55 -6.29 -12.03
CA PRO A 49 0.54 -5.60 -13.30
C PRO A 49 1.50 -4.40 -13.35
N ARG A 50 2.14 -4.19 -14.52
CA ARG A 50 3.16 -3.14 -14.75
C ARG A 50 2.72 -1.69 -14.52
N TYR A 51 1.42 -1.43 -14.39
CA TYR A 51 0.89 -0.10 -14.08
C TYR A 51 0.96 0.26 -12.59
N TYR A 52 1.23 -0.73 -11.73
CA TYR A 52 1.54 -0.52 -10.32
C TYR A 52 3.06 -0.36 -10.13
N PRO A 53 3.51 0.18 -8.99
CA PRO A 53 4.93 0.19 -8.64
C PRO A 53 5.53 -1.23 -8.66
N PRO A 54 6.85 -1.37 -8.85
CA PRO A 54 7.51 -2.67 -8.87
C PRO A 54 7.18 -3.51 -7.64
N PRO A 55 6.95 -4.83 -7.79
CA PRO A 55 6.60 -5.72 -6.67
C PRO A 55 7.52 -5.60 -5.46
N GLY A 56 8.83 -5.44 -5.71
CA GLY A 56 9.83 -5.27 -4.65
C GLY A 56 9.61 -4.00 -3.82
N THR A 57 9.27 -2.89 -4.48
CA THR A 57 8.94 -1.63 -3.80
C THR A 57 7.66 -1.80 -2.98
N VAL A 58 6.61 -2.40 -3.55
CA VAL A 58 5.35 -2.62 -2.83
C VAL A 58 5.57 -3.52 -1.60
N TYR A 59 6.35 -4.59 -1.74
CA TYR A 59 6.69 -5.49 -0.65
C TYR A 59 7.52 -4.80 0.45
N TYR A 60 8.50 -3.96 0.08
CA TYR A 60 9.29 -3.19 1.04
C TYR A 60 8.41 -2.31 1.93
N HIS A 61 7.48 -1.55 1.33
CA HIS A 61 6.54 -0.72 2.08
C HIS A 61 5.57 -1.55 2.92
N PHE A 62 5.04 -2.64 2.37
CA PHE A 62 4.16 -3.55 3.11
C PHE A 62 4.86 -4.09 4.36
N ARG A 63 6.10 -4.56 4.22
CA ARG A 63 6.89 -5.10 5.33
C ARG A 63 7.18 -4.03 6.40
N LYS A 64 7.59 -2.83 5.98
CA LYS A 64 7.84 -1.70 6.88
C LYS A 64 6.59 -1.30 7.68
N TRP A 65 5.43 -1.27 7.03
CA TRP A 65 4.16 -0.99 7.71
C TRP A 65 3.73 -2.12 8.63
N SER A 66 3.88 -3.37 8.21
CA SER A 66 3.58 -4.53 9.04
C SER A 66 4.46 -4.59 10.28
N GLU A 67 5.75 -4.32 10.15
CA GLU A 67 6.67 -4.26 11.29
C GLU A 67 6.29 -3.13 12.24
N SER A 68 5.99 -1.94 11.72
CA SER A 68 5.48 -0.84 12.55
C SER A 68 4.22 -1.22 13.30
N PHE A 69 3.31 -1.97 12.68
CA PHE A 69 2.08 -2.43 13.32
C PHE A 69 2.35 -3.50 14.39
N LEU A 70 3.20 -4.48 14.10
CA LEU A 70 3.56 -5.53 15.06
C LEU A 70 4.33 -4.97 16.27
N ARG A 71 5.16 -3.94 16.08
CA ARG A 71 5.84 -3.25 17.18
C ARG A 71 4.87 -2.53 18.13
N VAL A 72 3.76 -2.03 17.60
CA VAL A 72 2.67 -1.45 18.42
C VAL A 72 1.85 -2.56 19.10
N ALA A 73 1.62 -3.68 18.42
CA ALA A 73 0.84 -4.79 18.96
C ALA A 73 1.58 -5.62 20.03
N GLY A 74 2.92 -5.61 20.06
CA GLY A 74 3.75 -6.33 21.03
C GLY A 74 4.06 -5.60 22.34
N GLN A 75 3.43 -4.45 22.61
CA GLN A 75 3.54 -3.71 23.89
C GLN A 75 2.28 -3.85 24.78
N GLY A 76 1.45 -4.87 24.53
CA GLY A 76 0.30 -5.22 25.35
C GLY A 76 0.56 -6.43 26.23
#